data_AF-A0AAN4W003-F1
#
_entry.id   AF-A0AAN4W003-F1
#
_cell.length_a   1.000
_cell.length_b   1.000
_cell.length_c   1.000
_cell.angle_alpha   90.00
_cell.angle_beta   90.00
_cell.angle_gamma   90.00
#
_symmetry.space_group_name_H-M   'P 1'
#
loop_
_entity.id
_entity.type
_entity.pdbx_description
1 polymer ?
#
loop_
_entity_poly.entity_id
_entity_poly.type
_entity_poly.pdbx_seq_one_letter_code
_entity_poly.pdbx_strand_id
1 'polypeptide(L)'
;MFSSLFFAEAIGLLGAALGAGIAAVGAGIGIGQIGGSAIEAIARQPEAAGQIQTTMIISAALVEGVSLFGVIVSLLIALGVGG
;
A
#
# COMPACT_ATOMS: atom_id res chain seq x y z
N MET A 1 -7.89 26.74 24.54
CA MET A 1 -8.90 25.73 24.15
C MET A 1 -9.13 25.71 22.65
N PHE A 2 -9.36 26.86 21.99
CA PHE A 2 -9.49 26.90 20.52
C PHE A 2 -8.16 26.62 19.78
N SER A 3 -7.05 27.17 20.26
CA SER A 3 -5.70 26.94 19.68
C SER A 3 -5.21 25.49 19.79
N SER A 4 -5.58 24.78 20.85
CA SER A 4 -5.20 23.37 21.06
C SER A 4 -5.93 22.42 20.11
N LEU A 5 -7.13 22.79 19.63
CA LEU A 5 -7.88 21.99 18.65
C LEU A 5 -7.18 21.99 17.29
N PHE A 6 -6.78 23.17 16.80
CA PHE A 6 -6.06 23.28 15.52
C PHE A 6 -4.74 22.52 15.52
N PHE A 7 -4.04 22.50 16.65
CA PHE A 7 -2.79 21.79 16.77
C PHE A 7 -2.99 20.27 16.70
N ALA A 8 -4.05 19.75 17.32
CA ALA A 8 -4.39 18.32 17.24
C ALA A 8 -4.78 17.90 15.81
N GLU A 9 -5.57 18.72 15.11
CA GLU A 9 -5.98 18.47 13.73
C GLU A 9 -4.78 18.48 12.77
N ALA A 10 -3.85 19.43 12.93
CA ALA A 10 -2.63 19.49 12.14
C ALA A 10 -1.75 18.24 12.30
N ILE A 11 -1.64 17.70 13.52
CA ILE A 11 -0.90 16.45 13.78
C ILE A 11 -1.61 15.26 13.12
N GLY A 12 -2.94 15.20 13.19
CA GLY A 12 -3.73 14.16 12.53
C GLY A 12 -3.51 14.13 11.02
N LEU A 13 -3.58 15.30 10.37
CA LEU A 13 -3.33 15.43 8.93
C LEU A 13 -1.90 15.05 8.54
N LEU A 14 -0.91 15.44 9.35
CA LEU A 14 0.48 15.04 9.12
C LEU A 14 0.64 13.51 9.24
N GLY A 15 0.04 12.91 10.25
CA GLY A 15 0.03 11.46 10.45
C GLY A 15 -0.62 10.71 9.28
N ALA A 16 -1.74 11.23 8.76
CA ALA A 16 -2.41 10.70 7.57
C ALA A 16 -1.53 10.78 6.32
N ALA A 17 -0.89 11.92 6.06
CA ALA A 17 -0.01 12.08 4.91
C ALA A 17 1.19 11.12 4.96
N LEU A 18 1.81 10.98 6.14
CA LEU A 18 2.91 10.04 6.34
C LEU A 18 2.46 8.57 6.23
N GLY A 19 1.33 8.23 6.84
CA GLY A 19 0.75 6.88 6.78
C GLY A 19 0.46 6.45 5.35
N ALA A 20 -0.18 7.31 4.56
CA ALA A 20 -0.47 7.05 3.15
C ALA A 20 0.82 6.91 2.32
N GLY A 21 1.80 7.79 2.54
CA GLY A 21 3.10 7.73 1.85
C GLY A 21 3.86 6.43 2.14
N ILE A 22 3.92 6.01 3.40
CA ILE A 22 4.58 4.76 3.81
C ILE A 22 3.85 3.55 3.22
N ALA A 23 2.51 3.54 3.26
CA ALA A 23 1.72 2.45 2.68
C ALA A 23 1.96 2.32 1.16
N ALA A 24 2.00 3.44 0.44
CA ALA A 24 2.28 3.46 -1.00
C ALA A 24 3.70 2.96 -1.32
N VAL A 25 4.71 3.39 -0.56
CA VAL A 25 6.09 2.92 -0.74
C VAL A 25 6.21 1.42 -0.45
N GLY A 26 5.60 0.95 0.64
CA GLY A 26 5.58 -0.48 0.99
C GLY A 26 4.94 -1.34 -0.09
N ALA A 27 3.80 -0.91 -0.64
CA ALA A 27 3.14 -1.57 -1.76
C ALA A 27 4.03 -1.61 -3.01
N GLY A 28 4.63 -0.47 -3.38
CA GLY A 28 5.50 -0.36 -4.54
C GLY A 28 6.72 -1.28 -4.46
N ILE A 29 7.36 -1.37 -3.29
CA ILE A 29 8.48 -2.30 -3.08
C ILE A 29 8.01 -3.76 -3.18
N GLY A 30 6.91 -4.12 -2.51
CA GLY A 30 6.39 -5.49 -2.51
C GLY A 30 5.99 -5.97 -3.92
N ILE A 31 5.23 -5.16 -4.65
CA ILE A 31 4.81 -5.47 -6.02
C ILE A 31 6.01 -5.52 -6.96
N GLY A 32 6.98 -4.60 -6.82
CA GLY A 32 8.20 -4.60 -7.62
C GLY A 32 9.01 -5.90 -7.47
N GLN A 33 9.15 -6.40 -6.23
CA GLN A 33 9.84 -7.67 -5.96
C GLN A 33 9.09 -8.88 -6.51
N ILE A 34 7.76 -8.90 -6.34
CA ILE A 34 6.88 -9.97 -6.87
C ILE A 34 6.98 -10.01 -8.40
N GLY A 35 6.84 -8.85 -9.06
CA GLY A 35 6.94 -8.73 -10.52
C GLY A 35 8.31 -9.13 -11.05
N GLY A 36 9.39 -8.61 -10.44
CA GLY A 36 10.76 -8.96 -10.83
C GLY A 36 11.03 -10.47 -10.74
N SER A 37 10.66 -11.08 -9.61
CA SER A 37 10.83 -12.52 -9.39
C SER A 37 10.01 -13.36 -10.37
N ALA A 38 8.79 -12.93 -10.69
CA ALA A 38 7.93 -13.61 -11.65
C ALA A 38 8.51 -13.56 -13.08
N ILE A 39 9.04 -12.41 -13.50
CA ILE A 39 9.66 -12.27 -14.83
C ILE A 39 10.92 -13.14 -14.94
N GLU A 40 11.77 -13.17 -13.92
CA GLU A 40 12.93 -14.08 -13.89
C GLU A 40 12.52 -15.55 -13.95
N ALA A 41 11.48 -15.94 -13.22
CA ALA A 41 10.96 -17.31 -13.23
C ALA A 41 10.39 -17.69 -14.61
N ILE A 42 9.62 -16.79 -15.24
CA ILE A 42 9.09 -16.97 -16.60
C ILE A 42 10.22 -17.11 -17.62
N ALA A 43 11.28 -16.30 -17.50
CA ALA A 43 12.43 -16.38 -18.40
C ALA A 43 13.17 -17.73 -18.31
N ARG A 44 13.19 -18.37 -17.12
CA ARG A 44 13.80 -19.69 -16.91
C ARG A 44 12.88 -20.84 -17.35
N GLN A 45 11.57 -20.68 -17.23
CA GLN A 45 10.57 -21.70 -17.53
C GLN A 45 9.36 -21.09 -18.26
N PRO A 46 9.48 -20.83 -19.57
CA PRO A 46 8.42 -20.18 -20.34
C PRO A 46 7.14 -21.03 -20.43
N GLU A 47 7.25 -22.35 -20.32
CA GLU A 47 6.10 -23.27 -20.34
C GLU A 47 5.18 -23.10 -19.12
N ALA A 48 5.74 -22.62 -18.00
CA ALA A 48 5.00 -22.38 -16.76
C ALA A 48 4.45 -20.95 -16.63
N ALA A 49 4.58 -20.11 -17.67
CA ALA A 49 4.33 -18.67 -17.57
C ALA A 49 2.92 -18.32 -17.06
N GLY A 50 1.89 -19.03 -17.52
CA GLY A 50 0.51 -18.79 -17.07
C GLY A 50 0.29 -19.06 -15.58
N GLN A 51 0.91 -20.14 -15.05
CA GLN A 51 0.82 -20.47 -13.63
C GLN A 51 1.60 -19.47 -12.77
N ILE A 52 2.80 -19.07 -13.22
CA ILE A 52 3.61 -18.06 -12.53
C ILE A 52 2.87 -16.72 -12.50
N GLN A 53 2.30 -16.27 -13.62
CA GLN A 53 1.53 -15.02 -13.68
C GLN A 53 0.31 -15.06 -12.75
N THR A 54 -0.40 -16.19 -12.69
CA THR A 54 -1.55 -16.34 -11.77
C THR A 54 -1.11 -16.21 -10.31
N THR A 55 -0.03 -16.88 -9.93
CA THR A 55 0.54 -16.79 -8.57
C THR A 55 1.00 -15.36 -8.25
N MET A 56 1.69 -14.72 -9.20
CA MET A 56 2.13 -13.33 -9.11
C MET A 56 0.97 -12.36 -8.86
N ILE A 57 -0.12 -12.49 -9.62
CA ILE A 57 -1.31 -11.63 -9.46
C ILE A 57 -1.96 -11.84 -8.08
N ILE A 58 -2.07 -13.09 -7.61
CA ILE A 58 -2.62 -13.39 -6.28
C ILE A 58 -1.75 -12.75 -5.19
N SER A 59 -0.42 -12.92 -5.26
CA SER A 59 0.51 -12.29 -4.31
C SER A 59 0.44 -10.76 -4.37
N ALA A 60 0.39 -10.17 -5.56
CA ALA A 60 0.27 -8.73 -5.73
C ALA A 60 -1.06 -8.21 -5.16
N ALA A 61 -2.17 -8.92 -5.36
CA ALA A 61 -3.48 -8.57 -4.81
C ALA A 61 -3.50 -8.62 -3.27
N LEU A 62 -2.78 -9.56 -2.65
CA LEU A 62 -2.64 -9.60 -1.19
C LEU A 62 -1.85 -8.40 -0.65
N VAL A 63 -0.77 -8.01 -1.35
CA VAL A 63 -0.01 -6.79 -0.99
C VAL A 63 -0.88 -5.55 -1.14
N GLU A 64 -1.58 -5.40 -2.26
CA GLU A 64 -2.52 -4.30 -2.49
C GLU A 64 -3.65 -4.26 -1.45
N GLY A 65 -4.17 -5.42 -1.05
CA GLY A 65 -5.20 -5.50 -0.01
C GLY A 65 -4.74 -4.85 1.31
N VAL A 66 -3.52 -5.16 1.75
CA VAL A 66 -2.97 -4.61 3.00
C VAL A 66 -2.63 -3.12 2.86
N SER A 67 -2.04 -2.70 1.74
CA SER A 67 -1.72 -1.28 1.52
C SER A 67 -2.95 -0.39 1.42
N LEU A 68 -4.00 -0.89 0.76
CA LEU A 68 -5.28 -0.17 0.67
C LEU A 68 -5.89 0.08 2.04
N PHE A 69 -5.82 -0.87 2.99
CA PHE A 69 -6.27 -0.62 4.36
C PHE A 69 -5.49 0.53 5.02
N GLY A 70 -4.17 0.60 4.84
CA GLY A 70 -3.35 1.70 5.37
C GLY A 70 -3.71 3.06 4.75
N VAL A 71 -3.95 3.09 3.44
CA VAL A 71 -4.39 4.29 2.73
C VAL A 71 -5.80 4.71 3.17
N ILE A 72 -6.71 3.76 3.37
CA ILE A 72 -8.08 4.03 3.84
C ILE A 72 -8.05 4.65 5.24
N VAL A 73 -7.28 4.08 6.17
CA VAL A 73 -7.15 4.67 7.52
C VAL A 73 -6.61 6.09 7.45
N SER A 74 -5.60 6.32 6.62
CA SER A 74 -5.04 7.65 6.39
C SER A 74 -6.08 8.62 5.79
N LEU A 75 -6.87 8.16 4.83
CA LEU A 75 -7.95 8.93 4.22
C LEU A 75 -9.05 9.27 5.24
N LEU A 76 -9.45 8.33 6.09
CA LEU A 76 -10.46 8.57 7.13
C LEU A 76 -10.02 9.63 8.14
N ILE A 77 -8.74 9.62 8.52
CA ILE A 77 -8.16 10.66 9.38
C ILE A 77 -8.17 12.01 8.64
N ALA A 78 -7.80 12.03 7.37
CA ALA A 78 -7.79 13.25 6.57
C ALA A 78 -9.18 13.85 6.34
N LEU A 79 -10.23 13.01 6.31
CA LEU A 79 -11.62 13.44 6.19
C LEU A 79 -12.27 13.78 7.54
N GLY A 80 -11.56 13.62 8.66
CA GLY A 80 -12.08 13.90 10.00
C GLY A 80 -13.13 12.89 10.47
N VAL A 81 -13.18 11.68 9.89
CA VAL A 81 -14.22 10.68 10.15
C VAL A 81 -13.96 9.86 11.44
N GLY A 82 -12.99 10.26 12.27
CA GLY A 82 -12.62 9.54 13.49
C GLY A 82 -12.12 10.42 14.64
N GLY A 83 -12.43 11.71 14.62
CA GLY A 83 -12.10 12.70 15.66
C GLY A 83 -13.32 13.18 16.41
#